data_AF-A0A956VW34-F1
#
_entry.id   AF-A0A956VW34-F1
#
_cell.length_a   1.000
_cell.length_b   1.000
_cell.length_c   1.000
_cell.angle_alpha   90.00
_cell.angle_beta   90.00
_cell.angle_gamma   90.00
#
_symmetry.space_group_name_H-M   'P 1'
#
loop_
_entity.id
_entity.type
_entity.pdbx_description
1 polymer ?
#
loop_
_entity_poly.entity_id
_entity_poly.type
_entity_poly.pdbx_seq_one_letter_code
_entity_poly.pdbx_strand_id
1 'polypeptide(L)' 'MSQFADGATGEPRVPLREGQQGPLKDLIVLDCSMVWAGPYCTKLLGDMGATVIKIEANRQLDSIR' A
#
# COMPACT_ATOMS: atom_id res chain seq x y z
N MET A 1 -1.00 2.39 -37.60
CA MET A 1 -0.11 3.37 -36.92
C MET A 1 -1.06 4.25 -36.11
N SER A 2 -1.25 4.15 -34.80
CA SER A 2 -0.26 4.16 -33.71
C SER A 2 -0.93 3.70 -32.38
N GLN A 3 -0.85 2.42 -32.01
CA GLN A 3 -1.39 1.91 -30.73
C GLN A 3 -0.29 1.56 -29.71
N PHE A 4 0.89 2.18 -29.81
CA PHE A 4 2.01 1.91 -28.90
C PHE A 4 2.65 3.21 -28.40
N ALA A 5 1.92 3.93 -27.57
CA ALA A 5 2.44 4.93 -26.62
C ALA A 5 1.40 4.92 -25.49
N ASP A 6 1.59 4.20 -24.39
CA ASP A 6 2.38 4.66 -23.24
C ASP A 6 2.82 3.48 -22.34
N GLY A 7 3.70 2.62 -22.85
CA GLY A 7 4.09 1.36 -22.18
C GLY A 7 5.55 1.25 -21.73
N ALA A 8 6.25 2.34 -21.42
CA ALA A 8 7.72 2.33 -21.30
C ALA A 8 8.32 3.01 -20.05
N THR A 9 7.76 2.76 -18.88
CA THR A 9 8.57 2.76 -17.66
C THR A 9 8.07 1.61 -16.80
N GLY A 10 8.87 0.54 -16.70
CA GLY A 10 8.53 -0.69 -16.00
C GLY A 10 8.46 -0.54 -14.47
N GLU A 11 7.93 0.58 -14.00
CA GLU A 11 7.73 0.85 -12.59
C GLU A 11 6.64 -0.11 -12.07
N PRO A 12 6.89 -0.85 -10.99
CA PRO A 12 5.87 -1.62 -10.32
C PRO A 12 4.73 -0.69 -9.87
N ARG A 13 3.65 -0.60 -10.65
CA ARG A 13 2.45 0.12 -10.26
C ARG A 13 1.57 -0.85 -9.48
N VAL A 14 1.69 -0.81 -8.15
CA VAL A 14 0.61 -1.34 -7.30
C VAL A 14 -0.66 -0.59 -7.74
N PRO A 15 -1.79 -1.28 -7.99
CA PRO A 15 -3.01 -0.60 -8.40
C PRO A 15 -3.41 0.38 -7.30
N LEU A 16 -3.12 1.66 -7.52
CA LEU A 16 -3.59 2.74 -6.68
C LEU A 16 -5.11 2.66 -6.69
N ARG A 17 -5.73 2.59 -5.52
CA ARG A 17 -7.19 2.57 -5.45
C ARG A 17 -7.69 3.88 -6.05
N GLU A 18 -8.47 3.79 -7.12
CA GLU A 18 -9.13 4.95 -7.71
C GLU A 18 -9.91 5.70 -6.62
N GLY A 19 -9.64 7.00 -6.48
CA GLY A 19 -10.28 7.84 -5.47
C GLY A 19 -9.55 7.95 -4.13
N GLN A 20 -8.33 7.45 -3.96
CA GLN A 20 -7.51 7.81 -2.80
C GLN A 20 -7.14 9.31 -2.84
N GLN A 21 -7.56 10.03 -1.81
CA GLN A 21 -7.29 11.46 -1.61
C GLN A 21 -6.51 11.63 -0.31
N GLY A 22 -5.72 12.70 -0.22
CA GLY A 22 -4.94 13.03 0.97
C GLY A 22 -3.46 13.27 0.66
N PRO A 23 -2.69 13.74 1.66
CA PRO A 23 -1.30 14.12 1.48
C PRO A 23 -0.39 12.94 1.12
N LEU A 24 -0.80 11.69 1.36
CA LEU A 24 0.00 10.48 1.10
C LEU A 24 -0.54 9.60 -0.04
N LYS A 25 -1.47 10.11 -0.87
CA LYS A 25 -2.20 9.34 -1.91
C LYS A 25 -1.34 8.57 -2.93
N ASP A 26 -0.11 9.01 -3.17
CA ASP A 26 0.80 8.40 -4.16
C ASP A 26 1.86 7.50 -3.48
N LEU A 27 1.75 7.27 -2.17
CA LEU A 27 2.68 6.42 -1.41
C LEU A 27 2.15 5.00 -1.25
N ILE A 28 3.05 4.05 -1.42
CA ILE A 28 2.85 2.63 -1.11
C ILE A 28 3.66 2.32 0.16
N VAL A 29 3.00 1.79 1.17
CA VAL A 29 3.59 1.43 2.46
C VAL A 29 3.47 -0.08 2.67
N LEU A 30 4.60 -0.76 2.85
CA LEU A 30 4.63 -2.15 3.28
C LEU A 30 4.65 -2.21 4.80
N ASP A 31 3.60 -2.78 5.40
CA ASP A 31 3.52 -3.01 6.83
C ASP A 31 3.96 -4.46 7.15
N CYS A 32 5.19 -4.59 7.66
CA CYS A 32 5.75 -5.86 8.15
C CYS A 32 5.81 -5.92 9.69
N SER A 33 5.07 -5.04 10.37
CA SER A 33 5.00 -5.01 11.83
C SER A 33 4.05 -6.06 12.39
N MET A 34 4.03 -6.21 13.71
CA MET A 34 3.11 -7.09 14.43
C MET A 34 2.57 -6.39 15.68
N VAL A 35 1.52 -6.94 16.27
CA VAL A 35 0.91 -6.43 17.51
C VAL A 35 0.40 -5.00 17.28
N TRP A 36 0.32 -4.14 18.30
CA TRP A 36 -0.49 -2.92 18.26
C TRP A 36 0.17 -1.72 17.59
N ALA A 37 1.46 -1.49 17.83
CA ALA A 37 2.09 -0.21 17.49
C ALA A 37 2.16 0.01 15.97
N GLY A 38 2.51 -1.03 15.22
CA GLY A 38 2.74 -0.90 13.79
C GLY A 38 1.44 -0.79 12.96
N PRO A 39 0.45 -1.69 13.12
CA PRO A 39 -0.86 -1.56 12.47
C PRO A 39 -1.58 -0.26 12.82
N TYR A 40 -1.39 0.27 14.03
CA TYR A 40 -1.93 1.57 14.40
C TYR A 40 -1.25 2.71 13.65
N CYS A 41 0.08 2.69 13.56
CA CYS A 41 0.84 3.67 12.79
C CYS A 41 0.45 3.65 11.31
N THR A 42 0.42 2.46 10.69
CA THR A 42 0.11 2.32 9.27
C THR A 42 -1.36 2.62 8.96
N LYS A 43 -2.28 2.39 9.91
CA LYS A 43 -3.66 2.88 9.81
C LYS A 43 -3.73 4.39 9.63
N LEU A 44 -2.99 5.17 10.43
CA LEU A 44 -2.94 6.63 10.29
C LEU A 44 -2.39 7.07 8.93
N LEU A 45 -1.42 6.33 8.38
CA LEU A 45 -0.91 6.57 7.03
C LEU A 45 -1.98 6.32 5.97
N GLY A 46 -2.77 5.24 6.13
CA GLY A 46 -3.90 4.92 5.27
C GLY A 46 -5.01 5.98 5.33
N ASP A 47 -5.32 6.50 6.52
CA ASP A 47 -6.29 7.58 6.71
C ASP A 47 -5.84 8.88 5.99
N MET A 48 -4.53 9.10 5.84
CA MET A 48 -3.95 10.21 5.06
C MET A 48 -3.82 9.91 3.55
N GLY A 49 -4.34 8.77 3.09
CA GLY A 49 -4.43 8.40 1.69
C GLY A 49 -3.39 7.38 1.21
N ALA A 50 -2.47 6.90 2.06
CA ALA A 50 -1.47 5.93 1.62
C ALA A 50 -2.11 4.58 1.24
N THR A 51 -1.52 3.90 0.25
CA THR A 51 -1.81 2.49 -0.03
C THR A 51 -0.97 1.62 0.90
N VAL A 52 -1.59 1.05 1.94
CA VAL A 52 -0.92 0.18 2.92
C VAL A 52 -1.15 -1.29 2.55
N ILE A 53 -0.07 -2.04 2.39
CA ILE A 53 -0.09 -3.49 2.17
C ILE A 53 0.46 -4.17 3.42
N LYS A 54 -0.41 -4.87 4.14
CA LYS A 54 -0.02 -5.67 5.31
C LYS A 54 0.59 -6.98 4.85
N ILE A 55 1.85 -7.21 5.22
CA ILE A 55 2.57 -8.45 4.96
C ILE A 55 2.54 -9.29 6.24
N GLU A 56 2.09 -10.53 6.12
CA GLU A 56 2.05 -11.47 7.23
C GLU A 56 2.67 -12.80 6.89
N ALA A 57 3.25 -13.45 7.91
CA ALA A 57 3.81 -14.77 7.75
C ALA A 57 2.69 -15.81 7.60
N ASN A 58 2.81 -16.68 6.59
CA ASN A 58 1.85 -17.74 6.33
C ASN A 58 1.65 -18.70 7.52
N ARG A 59 2.70 -18.92 8.32
CA ARG A 59 2.74 -19.89 9.42
C ARG A 59 2.29 -19.29 10.75
N GLN A 60 2.38 -17.97 10.89
CA GLN A 60 2.03 -17.27 12.11
C GLN A 60 1.48 -15.90 11.74
N LEU A 61 0.15 -15.83 11.74
CA LEU A 61 -0.59 -14.60 11.51
C LEU A 61 -0.41 -13.63 12.69
N ASP A 62 -0.62 -12.34 12.43
CA ASP A 62 -0.61 -11.35 13.50
C ASP A 62 -1.70 -11.70 14.54
N SER A 63 -1.33 -11.69 15.82
CA SER A 63 -2.20 -12.18 16.90
C SER A 63 -3.39 -11.26 17.20
N ILE A 64 -3.41 -10.06 16.60
CA ILE A 64 -4.42 -9.01 16.81
C ILE A 64 -5.35 -8.78 15.61
N ARG A 65 -5.39 -9.70 14.64
CA ARG A 65 -6.37 -9.66 13.54
C ARG A 65 -7.81 -9.64 14.04
#